data_AF-A0A7K4FDJ3-F1
#
_entry.id   AF-A0A7K4FDJ3-F1
#
_cell.length_a   1.000
_cell.length_b   1.000
_cell.length_c   1.000
_cell.angle_alpha   90.00
_cell.angle_beta   90.00
_cell.angle_gamma   90.00
#
_symmetry.space_group_name_H-M   'P 1'
#
loop_
_entity.id
_entity.type
_entity.pdbx_description
1 polymer ?
#
loop_
_entity_poly.entity_id
_entity_poly.type
_entity_poly.pdbx_seq_one_letter_code
_entity_poly.pdbx_strand_id
1 'polypeptide(L)'
;MLEKVLVGTMTLQETRSDFAVIMDEIMHWCKLLEKDYGDPNKFSIGVQINISREHVSKLLRDTNSWIGKINDMYDESPTKLINIDTLEKETINLVERLDEKAAEDLLDAEICIINGIPTAAATMLYRVGESVIRKYYALEMGHSPSEGTTMGGMANEIRIKQSKEIEDKKRTKPDSILNFILSQVEDRNITNHPEKRFKPSEAEELFIFIKKLILDIDKKLNDK
;
A
#
# COMPACT_ATOMS: atom_id res chain seq x y z
N MET A 1 29.21 -0.47 -26.05
CA MET A 1 27.87 -1.00 -26.36
C MET A 1 27.33 -1.63 -25.08
N LEU A 2 26.63 -0.85 -24.28
CA LEU A 2 25.80 -1.27 -23.14
C LEU A 2 24.98 -0.02 -22.77
N GLU A 3 23.77 0.03 -23.32
CA GLU A 3 22.78 1.07 -23.08
C GLU A 3 22.40 1.05 -21.59
N LYS A 4 22.64 2.18 -20.93
CA LYS A 4 22.01 2.50 -19.65
C LYS A 4 20.55 2.79 -19.92
N VAL A 5 19.70 1.79 -19.72
CA VAL A 5 18.26 2.01 -19.51
C VAL A 5 18.10 2.66 -18.14
N LEU A 6 18.04 3.99 -18.13
CA LEU A 6 17.58 4.78 -17.00
C LEU A 6 16.10 4.47 -16.77
N VAL A 7 15.81 3.52 -15.89
CA VAL A 7 14.50 3.42 -15.26
C VAL A 7 14.46 4.53 -14.22
N GLY A 8 13.72 5.60 -14.53
CA GLY A 8 13.54 6.76 -13.67
C GLY A 8 12.88 6.36 -12.36
N THR A 9 13.68 6.14 -11.32
CA THR A 9 13.21 6.14 -9.94
C THR A 9 12.86 7.57 -9.55
N MET A 10 11.61 7.99 -9.76
CA MET A 10 11.13 9.18 -9.04
C MET A 10 11.05 8.82 -7.56
N THR A 11 11.87 9.49 -6.76
CA THR A 11 11.93 9.28 -5.32
C THR A 11 10.85 10.13 -4.64
N LEU A 12 10.31 9.67 -3.51
CA LEU A 12 9.26 10.37 -2.72
C LEU A 12 9.62 11.81 -2.31
N GLN A 13 10.88 12.20 -2.47
CA GLN A 13 11.36 13.55 -2.28
C GLN A 13 10.89 14.49 -3.40
N GLU A 14 10.73 13.98 -4.63
CA GLU A 14 10.23 14.71 -5.80
C GLU A 14 8.69 14.89 -5.73
N THR A 15 7.94 13.88 -5.28
CA THR A 15 6.47 13.97 -5.13
C THR A 15 6.04 14.88 -3.96
N ARG A 16 6.83 14.93 -2.87
CA ARG A 16 6.67 15.96 -1.82
C ARG A 16 7.09 17.35 -2.31
N SER A 17 8.04 17.41 -3.25
CA SER A 17 8.45 18.66 -3.91
C SER A 17 7.29 19.22 -4.73
N ASP A 18 6.60 18.41 -5.52
CA ASP A 18 5.57 18.93 -6.44
C ASP A 18 4.32 19.46 -5.70
N PHE A 19 3.90 18.80 -4.61
CA PHE A 19 2.83 19.34 -3.75
C PHE A 19 3.28 20.59 -3.00
N ALA A 20 4.53 20.64 -2.53
CA ALA A 20 5.09 21.84 -1.90
C ALA A 20 5.19 23.00 -2.91
N VAL A 21 5.55 22.73 -4.16
CA VAL A 21 5.58 23.69 -5.25
C VAL A 21 4.18 24.24 -5.54
N ILE A 22 3.16 23.38 -5.61
CA ILE A 22 1.76 23.83 -5.78
C ILE A 22 1.32 24.70 -4.59
N MET A 23 1.63 24.29 -3.36
CA MET A 23 1.31 25.07 -2.16
C MET A 23 2.05 26.42 -2.12
N ASP A 24 3.31 26.46 -2.53
CA ASP A 24 4.09 27.68 -2.62
C ASP A 24 3.54 28.61 -3.70
N GLU A 25 3.10 28.07 -4.85
CA GLU A 25 2.44 28.81 -5.91
C GLU A 25 1.09 29.39 -5.45
N ILE A 26 0.29 28.62 -4.70
CA ILE A 26 -0.97 29.10 -4.09
C ILE A 26 -0.68 30.20 -3.07
N MET A 27 0.28 30.00 -2.17
CA MET A 27 0.65 30.99 -1.17
C MET A 27 1.23 32.26 -1.79
N HIS A 28 1.95 32.13 -2.91
CA HIS A 28 2.41 33.26 -3.71
C HIS A 28 1.24 34.04 -4.30
N TRP A 29 0.23 33.36 -4.85
CA TRP A 29 -1.00 33.99 -5.32
C TRP A 29 -1.76 34.70 -4.20
N CYS A 30 -1.89 34.09 -3.02
CA CYS A 30 -2.51 34.74 -1.86
C CYS A 30 -1.80 36.05 -1.49
N LYS A 31 -0.46 36.05 -1.45
CA LYS A 31 0.35 37.24 -1.17
C LYS A 31 0.25 38.30 -2.26
N LEU A 32 0.20 37.88 -3.53
CA LEU A 32 0.11 38.79 -4.67
C LEU A 32 -1.25 39.49 -4.71
N LEU A 33 -2.33 38.74 -4.47
CA LEU A 33 -3.67 39.30 -4.38
C LEU A 33 -3.84 40.21 -3.15
N GLU A 34 -3.29 39.83 -2.00
CA GLU A 34 -3.29 40.69 -0.80
C GLU A 34 -2.52 41.99 -1.02
N LYS A 35 -1.40 41.94 -1.75
CA LYS A 35 -0.61 43.13 -2.09
C LYS A 35 -1.35 44.06 -3.05
N ASP A 36 -1.95 43.51 -4.11
CA ASP A 36 -2.53 44.29 -5.19
C ASP A 36 -3.97 44.75 -4.88
N TYR A 37 -4.67 44.04 -3.98
CA TYR A 37 -6.10 44.25 -3.69
C TYR A 37 -6.45 44.38 -2.20
N GLY A 38 -5.49 44.19 -1.29
CA GLY A 38 -5.68 44.30 0.16
C GLY A 38 -6.06 42.98 0.85
N ASP A 39 -5.99 42.97 2.19
CA ASP A 39 -6.34 41.82 3.04
C ASP A 39 -7.85 41.52 2.96
N PRO A 40 -8.24 40.31 2.50
CA PRO A 40 -9.64 39.95 2.37
C PRO A 40 -10.44 39.91 3.68
N ASN A 41 -9.76 39.83 4.82
CA ASN A 41 -10.39 39.85 6.13
C ASN A 41 -10.58 41.26 6.71
N LYS A 42 -10.08 42.30 6.03
CA LYS A 42 -10.19 43.71 6.45
C LYS A 42 -11.13 44.53 5.56
N PHE A 43 -11.95 43.88 4.73
CA PHE A 43 -12.83 44.58 3.80
C PHE A 43 -13.86 45.47 4.51
N SER A 44 -13.77 46.77 4.24
CA SER A 44 -14.80 47.74 4.58
C SER A 44 -15.85 47.78 3.46
N ILE A 45 -17.13 47.84 3.83
CA ILE A 45 -18.26 47.94 2.90
C ILE A 45 -18.06 49.15 1.97
N GLY A 46 -18.00 48.92 0.65
CA GLY A 46 -17.95 49.98 -0.37
C GLY A 46 -16.72 49.99 -1.29
N VAL A 47 -15.71 49.13 -1.06
CA VAL A 47 -14.54 49.02 -1.96
C VAL A 47 -14.84 48.06 -3.11
N GLN A 48 -14.92 48.57 -4.34
CA GLN A 48 -14.95 47.74 -5.55
C GLN A 48 -13.54 47.29 -5.91
N ILE A 49 -13.27 45.99 -5.77
CA ILE A 49 -12.04 45.37 -6.26
C ILE A 49 -12.24 45.03 -7.73
N ASN A 50 -11.60 45.78 -8.63
CA ASN A 50 -11.57 45.42 -10.04
C ASN A 50 -10.39 44.48 -10.30
N ILE A 51 -10.63 43.17 -10.14
CA ILE A 51 -9.67 42.15 -10.58
C ILE A 51 -9.50 42.28 -12.09
N SER A 52 -8.26 42.42 -12.54
CA SER A 52 -7.99 42.57 -13.97
C SER A 52 -8.33 41.28 -14.72
N ARG A 53 -8.82 41.39 -15.96
CA ARG A 53 -9.02 40.21 -16.83
C ARG A 53 -7.74 39.40 -17.03
N GLU A 54 -6.60 40.06 -16.96
CA GLU A 54 -5.28 39.42 -17.05
C GLU A 54 -4.99 38.54 -15.84
N HIS A 55 -5.27 38.99 -14.61
CA HIS A 55 -5.13 38.18 -13.40
C HIS A 55 -6.07 36.98 -13.40
N VAL A 56 -7.32 37.15 -13.84
CA VAL A 56 -8.27 36.04 -13.99
C VAL A 56 -7.76 35.02 -15.02
N SER A 57 -7.27 35.48 -16.17
CA SER A 57 -6.77 34.59 -17.23
C SER A 57 -5.51 33.83 -16.79
N LYS A 58 -4.63 34.50 -16.03
CA LYS A 58 -3.41 33.90 -15.47
C LYS A 58 -3.75 32.85 -14.41
N LEU A 59 -4.61 33.18 -13.45
CA LEU A 59 -5.05 32.26 -12.41
C LEU A 59 -5.76 31.03 -13.00
N LEU A 60 -6.60 31.21 -14.01
CA LEU A 60 -7.27 30.11 -14.70
C LEU A 60 -6.26 29.14 -15.35
N ARG A 61 -5.24 29.67 -16.02
CA ARG A 61 -4.18 28.87 -16.63
C ARG A 61 -3.37 28.10 -15.59
N ASP A 62 -2.98 28.77 -14.50
CA ASP A 62 -2.17 28.17 -13.45
C ASP A 62 -2.99 27.11 -12.69
N THR A 63 -4.28 27.35 -12.45
CA THR A 63 -5.20 26.36 -11.87
C THR A 63 -5.34 25.12 -12.75
N ASN A 64 -5.51 25.30 -14.07
CA ASN A 64 -5.57 24.18 -15.01
C ASN A 64 -4.24 23.39 -15.05
N SER A 65 -3.10 24.07 -14.88
CA SER A 65 -1.79 23.42 -14.74
C SER A 65 -1.69 22.61 -13.45
N TRP A 66 -2.20 23.12 -12.32
CA TRP A 66 -2.26 22.38 -11.06
C TRP A 66 -3.16 21.16 -11.17
N ILE A 67 -4.35 21.31 -11.75
CA ILE A 67 -5.28 20.19 -11.99
C ILE A 67 -4.62 19.16 -12.90
N GLY A 68 -3.93 19.59 -13.96
CA GLY A 68 -3.17 18.70 -14.83
C GLY A 68 -2.10 17.91 -14.07
N LYS A 69 -1.28 18.56 -13.26
CA LYS A 69 -0.26 17.89 -12.43
C LYS A 69 -0.87 16.94 -11.40
N ILE A 70 -1.95 17.35 -10.74
CA ILE A 70 -2.67 16.51 -9.78
C ILE A 70 -3.23 15.28 -10.51
N ASN A 71 -3.86 15.47 -11.67
CA ASN A 71 -4.36 14.38 -12.49
C ASN A 71 -3.22 13.49 -12.97
N ASP A 72 -2.09 14.00 -13.46
CA ASP A 72 -0.93 13.20 -13.84
C ASP A 72 -0.38 12.37 -12.65
N MET A 73 -0.45 12.91 -11.43
CA MET A 73 -0.12 12.16 -10.21
C MET A 73 -1.14 11.04 -9.88
N TYR A 74 -2.38 11.16 -10.34
CA TYR A 74 -3.46 10.18 -10.17
C TYR A 74 -3.65 9.25 -11.39
N ASP A 75 -3.23 9.68 -12.59
CA ASP A 75 -3.38 9.02 -13.90
C ASP A 75 -2.24 8.03 -14.17
N GLU A 76 -1.20 8.00 -13.34
CA GLU A 76 -0.43 6.78 -13.14
C GLU A 76 -1.36 5.72 -12.57
N SER A 77 -1.79 4.76 -13.40
CA SER A 77 -2.72 3.67 -13.07
C SER A 77 -2.70 3.30 -11.57
N PRO A 78 -3.85 3.33 -10.87
CA PRO A 78 -3.91 3.01 -9.44
C PRO A 78 -3.39 1.59 -9.15
N THR A 79 -3.41 0.73 -10.18
CA THR A 79 -2.71 -0.54 -10.22
C THR A 79 -1.55 -0.51 -11.22
N LYS A 80 -0.33 -0.69 -10.75
CA LYS A 80 0.91 -0.65 -11.56
C LYS A 80 1.37 -2.04 -12.02
N LEU A 81 1.00 -3.09 -11.30
CA LEU A 81 1.47 -4.47 -11.49
C LEU A 81 0.34 -5.43 -11.89
N ILE A 82 -0.88 -5.19 -11.42
CA ILE A 82 -2.05 -6.06 -11.62
C ILE A 82 -3.11 -5.32 -12.44
N ASN A 83 -3.74 -6.01 -13.40
CA ASN A 83 -4.94 -5.48 -14.06
C ASN A 83 -6.15 -5.59 -13.12
N ILE A 84 -6.99 -4.57 -13.05
CA ILE A 84 -8.21 -4.52 -12.23
C ILE A 84 -9.09 -5.77 -12.43
N ASP A 85 -9.40 -6.17 -13.67
CA ASP A 85 -10.23 -7.36 -13.94
C ASP A 85 -9.61 -8.65 -13.38
N THR A 86 -8.28 -8.73 -13.40
CA THR A 86 -7.54 -9.84 -12.82
C THR A 86 -7.60 -9.80 -11.29
N LEU A 87 -7.45 -8.61 -10.70
CA LEU A 87 -7.52 -8.39 -9.26
C LEU A 87 -8.90 -8.83 -8.72
N GLU A 88 -9.98 -8.32 -9.29
CA GLU A 88 -11.36 -8.64 -8.89
C GLU A 88 -11.62 -10.15 -8.96
N LYS A 89 -11.26 -10.77 -10.10
CA LYS A 89 -11.42 -12.21 -10.29
C LYS A 89 -10.60 -13.03 -9.30
N GLU A 90 -9.38 -12.61 -9.01
CA GLU A 90 -8.51 -13.32 -8.07
C GLU A 90 -9.02 -13.18 -6.64
N THR A 91 -9.49 -12.01 -6.22
CA THR A 91 -10.08 -11.81 -4.90
C THR A 91 -11.29 -12.72 -4.67
N ILE A 92 -12.23 -12.77 -5.63
CA ILE A 92 -13.41 -13.65 -5.53
C ILE A 92 -13.02 -15.12 -5.33
N ASN A 93 -11.97 -15.59 -6.01
CA ASN A 93 -11.51 -16.98 -5.87
C ASN A 93 -10.79 -17.25 -4.53
N LEU A 94 -10.26 -16.21 -3.88
CA LEU A 94 -9.51 -16.32 -2.63
C LEU A 94 -10.42 -16.24 -1.39
N VAL A 95 -11.48 -15.43 -1.43
CA VAL A 95 -12.40 -15.26 -0.29
C VAL A 95 -13.03 -16.57 0.16
N GLU A 96 -13.30 -17.50 -0.76
CA GLU A 96 -13.85 -18.83 -0.44
C GLU A 96 -12.91 -19.70 0.44
N ARG A 97 -11.63 -19.34 0.53
CA ARG A 97 -10.59 -20.06 1.30
C ARG A 97 -10.29 -19.41 2.66
N LEU A 98 -10.92 -18.28 2.94
CA LEU A 98 -10.68 -17.47 4.12
C LEU A 98 -11.81 -17.64 5.14
N ASP A 99 -11.53 -17.24 6.39
CA ASP A 99 -12.62 -17.02 7.33
C ASP A 99 -13.32 -15.69 7.00
N GLU A 100 -14.52 -15.50 7.55
CA GLU A 100 -15.37 -14.34 7.26
C GLU A 100 -14.64 -13.00 7.41
N LYS A 101 -13.90 -12.80 8.51
CA LYS A 101 -13.17 -11.54 8.77
C LYS A 101 -12.03 -11.33 7.78
N ALA A 102 -11.25 -12.37 7.50
CA ALA A 102 -10.17 -12.28 6.52
C ALA A 102 -10.70 -12.10 5.10
N ALA A 103 -11.89 -12.64 4.78
CA ALA A 103 -12.54 -12.40 3.49
C ALA A 103 -13.00 -10.95 3.35
N GLU A 104 -13.61 -10.37 4.40
CA GLU A 104 -13.96 -8.95 4.46
C GLU A 104 -12.73 -8.05 4.30
N ASP A 105 -11.66 -8.29 5.07
CA ASP A 105 -10.41 -7.52 4.96
C ASP A 105 -9.81 -7.65 3.53
N LEU A 106 -9.93 -8.80 2.85
CA LEU A 106 -9.43 -8.97 1.49
C LEU A 106 -10.24 -8.16 0.46
N LEU A 107 -11.56 -8.14 0.58
CA LEU A 107 -12.45 -7.34 -0.27
C LEU A 107 -12.23 -5.84 -0.07
N ASP A 108 -12.09 -5.41 1.18
CA ASP A 108 -11.77 -4.01 1.49
C ASP A 108 -10.38 -3.62 0.96
N ALA A 109 -9.40 -4.53 1.02
CA ALA A 109 -8.08 -4.30 0.48
C ALA A 109 -8.11 -4.12 -1.05
N GLU A 110 -8.88 -4.94 -1.76
CA GLU A 110 -9.11 -4.81 -3.20
C GLU A 110 -9.67 -3.42 -3.54
N ILE A 111 -10.73 -2.99 -2.86
CA ILE A 111 -11.33 -1.66 -3.06
C ILE A 111 -10.27 -0.58 -2.83
N CYS A 112 -9.46 -0.71 -1.77
CA CYS A 112 -8.38 0.24 -1.50
C CYS A 112 -7.32 0.26 -2.60
N ILE A 113 -6.94 -0.88 -3.19
CA ILE A 113 -5.99 -0.97 -4.30
C ILE A 113 -6.55 -0.25 -5.54
N ILE A 114 -7.80 -0.57 -5.91
CA ILE A 114 -8.46 0.03 -7.08
C ILE A 114 -8.56 1.55 -6.95
N ASN A 115 -8.79 2.05 -5.73
CA ASN A 115 -8.93 3.48 -5.44
C ASN A 115 -7.60 4.17 -5.08
N GLY A 116 -6.44 3.50 -5.21
CA GLY A 116 -5.14 4.12 -4.97
C GLY A 116 -4.89 4.50 -3.50
N ILE A 117 -5.39 3.69 -2.56
CA ILE A 117 -5.23 3.85 -1.09
C ILE A 117 -4.27 2.75 -0.54
N PRO A 118 -2.99 2.75 -0.93
CA PRO A 118 -2.07 1.62 -0.72
C PRO A 118 -1.79 1.31 0.76
N THR A 119 -1.74 2.31 1.64
CA THR A 119 -1.46 2.07 3.07
C THR A 119 -2.62 1.37 3.76
N ALA A 120 -3.86 1.71 3.41
CA ALA A 120 -5.03 1.03 3.94
C ALA A 120 -5.09 -0.41 3.40
N ALA A 121 -4.91 -0.58 2.09
CA ALA A 121 -4.81 -1.89 1.43
C ALA A 121 -3.77 -2.78 2.12
N ALA A 122 -2.56 -2.27 2.32
CA ALA A 122 -1.49 -3.04 2.95
C ALA A 122 -1.83 -3.47 4.38
N THR A 123 -2.48 -2.59 5.15
CA THR A 123 -2.91 -2.89 6.52
C THR A 123 -3.91 -4.03 6.55
N MET A 124 -4.91 -4.01 5.67
CA MET A 124 -5.90 -5.10 5.54
C MET A 124 -5.24 -6.39 5.06
N LEU A 125 -4.40 -6.34 4.03
CA LEU A 125 -3.65 -7.49 3.53
C LEU A 125 -2.77 -8.14 4.61
N TYR A 126 -2.20 -7.35 5.51
CA TYR A 126 -1.44 -7.90 6.63
C TYR A 126 -2.30 -8.65 7.64
N ARG A 127 -3.53 -8.20 7.89
CA ARG A 127 -4.48 -8.93 8.74
C ARG A 127 -4.90 -10.24 8.10
N VAL A 128 -5.18 -10.23 6.78
CA VAL A 128 -5.43 -11.45 6.00
C VAL A 128 -4.26 -12.42 6.13
N GLY A 129 -3.03 -11.93 5.89
CA GLY A 129 -1.82 -12.73 6.04
C GLY A 129 -1.63 -13.29 7.44
N GLU A 130 -1.94 -12.51 8.48
CA GLU A 130 -1.90 -12.98 9.86
C GLU A 130 -2.87 -14.11 10.11
N SER A 131 -4.14 -13.97 9.69
CA SER A 131 -5.14 -15.05 9.83
C SER A 131 -4.67 -16.34 9.14
N VAL A 132 -4.18 -16.22 7.91
CA VAL A 132 -3.70 -17.35 7.12
C VAL A 132 -2.49 -18.03 7.80
N ILE A 133 -1.54 -17.26 8.33
CA ILE A 133 -0.38 -17.79 9.07
C ILE A 133 -0.82 -18.46 10.38
N ARG A 134 -1.84 -17.94 11.07
CA ARG A 134 -2.38 -18.59 12.28
C ARG A 134 -2.93 -19.99 11.97
N LYS A 135 -3.62 -20.16 10.83
CA LYS A 135 -4.08 -21.48 10.36
C LYS A 135 -2.89 -22.41 10.09
N TYR A 136 -1.87 -21.93 9.39
CA TYR A 136 -0.66 -22.71 9.13
C TYR A 136 0.12 -23.07 10.41
N TYR A 137 0.19 -22.15 11.37
CA TYR A 137 0.78 -22.41 12.68
C TYR A 137 0.04 -23.53 13.40
N ALA A 138 -1.30 -23.47 13.45
CA ALA A 138 -2.10 -24.52 14.08
C ALA A 138 -1.88 -25.89 13.42
N LEU A 139 -1.78 -25.90 12.09
CA LEU A 139 -1.48 -27.10 11.32
C LEU A 139 -0.09 -27.70 11.61
N GLU A 140 0.94 -26.85 11.72
CA GLU A 140 2.30 -27.29 11.97
C GLU A 140 2.53 -27.63 13.44
N MET A 141 2.00 -26.86 14.38
CA MET A 141 2.28 -26.97 15.81
C MET A 141 1.30 -27.91 16.53
N GLY A 142 0.11 -28.12 15.98
CA GLY A 142 -0.96 -28.94 16.59
C GLY A 142 -1.79 -28.19 17.64
N HIS A 143 -1.56 -26.89 17.81
CA HIS A 143 -2.32 -26.01 18.70
C HIS A 143 -2.33 -24.59 18.14
N SER A 144 -3.30 -23.77 18.57
CA SER A 144 -3.35 -22.36 18.18
C SER A 144 -2.21 -21.57 18.83
N PRO A 145 -1.73 -20.48 18.18
CA PRO A 145 -0.76 -19.58 18.78
C PRO A 145 -1.39 -18.79 19.94
N SER A 146 -0.58 -18.39 20.91
CA SER A 146 -1.01 -17.52 22.00
C SER A 146 -1.52 -16.17 21.51
N GLU A 147 -2.35 -15.53 22.34
CA GLU A 147 -2.81 -14.18 22.08
C GLU A 147 -1.61 -13.21 22.05
N GLY A 148 -1.60 -12.29 21.08
CA GLY A 148 -0.50 -11.34 20.88
C GLY A 148 0.74 -11.89 20.17
N THR A 149 0.79 -13.19 19.83
CA THR A 149 1.91 -13.72 19.02
C THR A 149 1.90 -13.10 17.63
N THR A 150 3.02 -12.49 17.24
CA THR A 150 3.20 -11.85 15.93
C THR A 150 3.46 -12.88 14.84
N MET A 151 3.25 -12.50 13.57
CA MET A 151 3.62 -13.34 12.41
C MET A 151 5.08 -13.81 12.46
N GLY A 152 6.00 -12.93 12.86
CA GLY A 152 7.41 -13.28 13.03
C GLY A 152 7.65 -14.28 14.15
N GLY A 153 6.94 -14.13 15.28
CA GLY A 153 6.97 -15.10 16.38
C GLY A 153 6.50 -16.48 15.93
N MET A 154 5.35 -16.54 15.26
CA MET A 154 4.79 -17.77 14.70
C MET A 154 5.74 -18.44 13.71
N ALA A 155 6.30 -17.66 12.76
CA ALA A 155 7.24 -18.19 11.78
C ALA A 155 8.51 -18.74 12.45
N ASN A 156 9.05 -18.05 13.45
CA ASN A 156 10.25 -18.51 14.16
C ASN A 156 10.01 -19.80 14.94
N GLU A 157 8.86 -19.94 15.59
CA GLU A 157 8.50 -21.18 16.31
C GLU A 157 8.34 -22.37 15.36
N ILE A 158 7.66 -22.17 14.23
CA ILE A 158 7.55 -23.18 13.17
C ILE A 158 8.94 -23.56 12.66
N ARG A 159 9.82 -22.57 12.43
CA ARG A 159 11.21 -22.81 12.01
C ARG A 159 11.95 -23.70 13.00
N ILE A 160 11.87 -23.40 14.30
CA ILE A 160 12.54 -24.18 15.35
C ILE A 160 12.03 -25.63 15.34
N LYS A 161 10.70 -25.83 15.25
CA LYS A 161 10.12 -27.17 15.16
C LYS A 161 10.62 -27.94 13.93
N GLN A 162 10.55 -27.32 12.75
CA GLN A 162 10.96 -27.96 11.51
C GLN A 162 12.46 -28.29 11.49
N SER A 163 13.33 -27.42 12.01
CA SER A 163 14.75 -27.71 12.16
C SER A 163 15.00 -28.92 13.03
N LYS A 164 14.31 -29.03 14.18
CA LYS A 164 14.41 -30.20 15.06
C LYS A 164 13.91 -31.47 14.39
N GLU A 165 12.82 -31.41 13.63
CA GLU A 165 12.33 -32.56 12.85
C GLU A 165 13.33 -33.02 11.78
N ILE A 166 14.10 -32.10 11.21
CA ILE A 166 15.17 -32.41 10.25
C ILE A 166 16.34 -33.11 10.94
N GLU A 167 16.79 -32.58 12.08
CA GLU A 167 17.82 -33.21 12.92
C GLU A 167 17.41 -34.62 13.35
N ASP A 168 16.14 -34.80 13.74
CA ASP A 168 15.52 -36.07 14.11
C ASP A 168 15.23 -37.00 12.91
N LYS A 169 15.53 -36.58 11.66
CA LYS A 169 15.22 -37.31 10.41
C LYS A 169 13.73 -37.61 10.18
N LYS A 170 12.84 -36.87 10.83
CA LYS A 170 11.37 -36.92 10.61
C LYS A 170 10.95 -36.08 9.41
N ARG A 171 11.79 -35.12 9.02
CA ARG A 171 11.59 -34.21 7.88
C ARG A 171 12.88 -34.10 7.08
N THR A 172 12.77 -33.94 5.76
CA THR A 172 13.94 -33.84 4.87
C THR A 172 14.40 -32.41 4.63
N LYS A 173 13.46 -31.44 4.63
CA LYS A 173 13.74 -30.02 4.37
C LYS A 173 12.69 -29.11 5.03
N PRO A 174 13.01 -27.83 5.29
CA PRO A 174 12.03 -26.85 5.74
C PRO A 174 10.96 -26.64 4.67
N ASP A 175 9.79 -26.18 5.10
CA ASP A 175 8.72 -25.84 4.18
C ASP A 175 9.04 -24.56 3.39
N SER A 176 8.73 -24.54 2.10
CA SER A 176 8.87 -23.34 1.27
C SER A 176 7.97 -22.19 1.74
N ILE A 177 6.81 -22.50 2.33
CA ILE A 177 5.90 -21.51 2.93
C ILE A 177 6.62 -20.72 4.04
N LEU A 178 7.45 -21.40 4.83
CA LEU A 178 8.17 -20.76 5.93
C LEU A 178 9.20 -19.73 5.44
N ASN A 179 9.98 -20.08 4.41
CA ASN A 179 10.94 -19.15 3.82
C ASN A 179 10.23 -17.92 3.22
N PHE A 180 9.06 -18.15 2.63
CA PHE A 180 8.23 -17.09 2.07
C PHE A 180 7.72 -16.13 3.15
N ILE A 181 7.23 -16.64 4.28
CA ILE A 181 6.80 -15.81 5.43
C ILE A 181 7.99 -15.03 6.02
N LEU A 182 9.14 -15.69 6.23
CA LEU A 182 10.31 -15.07 6.84
C LEU A 182 10.86 -13.90 6.01
N SER A 183 10.87 -14.01 4.67
CA SER A 183 11.29 -12.89 3.81
C SER A 183 10.48 -11.62 4.01
N GLN A 184 9.18 -11.74 4.36
CA GLN A 184 8.32 -10.59 4.61
C GLN A 184 8.41 -10.09 6.04
N VAL A 185 8.86 -10.93 6.99
CA VAL A 185 9.02 -10.53 8.40
C VAL A 185 10.32 -9.74 8.60
N GLU A 186 11.38 -10.09 7.86
CA GLU A 186 12.65 -9.36 7.90
C GLU A 186 12.51 -7.94 7.33
N ASP A 187 11.64 -7.74 6.33
CA ASP A 187 11.27 -6.43 5.78
C ASP A 187 10.30 -5.63 6.68
N ARG A 188 9.75 -6.22 7.75
CA ARG A 188 8.67 -5.65 8.59
C ARG A 188 9.11 -4.83 9.78
N ASN A 189 10.38 -4.44 9.87
CA ASN A 189 10.72 -3.34 10.79
C ASN A 189 10.01 -2.03 10.37
N ILE A 190 9.44 -1.98 9.16
CA ILE A 190 8.95 -0.74 8.55
C ILE A 190 7.43 -0.49 8.74
N THR A 191 6.62 -1.49 9.10
CA THR A 191 5.18 -1.30 9.45
C THR A 191 4.95 -0.91 10.90
N ASN A 192 5.94 -1.11 11.77
CA ASN A 192 5.95 -0.58 13.15
C ASN A 192 6.27 0.92 13.20
N HIS A 193 6.48 1.55 12.05
CA HIS A 193 6.58 3.00 11.93
C HIS A 193 5.24 3.55 11.45
N PRO A 194 4.42 4.15 12.33
CA PRO A 194 3.12 4.72 11.96
C PRO A 194 3.22 5.81 10.87
N GLU A 195 4.44 6.27 10.57
CA GLU A 195 4.73 7.25 9.53
C GLU A 195 5.02 6.64 8.14
N LYS A 196 5.26 5.32 8.03
CA LYS A 196 5.49 4.69 6.72
C LYS A 196 4.19 4.65 5.92
N ARG A 197 4.26 5.22 4.73
CA ARG A 197 3.23 5.10 3.69
C ARG A 197 3.67 4.08 2.65
N PHE A 198 2.74 3.23 2.23
CA PHE A 198 2.97 2.30 1.14
C PHE A 198 2.76 3.01 -0.21
N LYS A 199 3.51 2.60 -1.22
CA LYS A 199 3.26 2.93 -2.63
C LYS A 199 2.23 1.96 -3.22
N PRO A 200 1.53 2.34 -4.32
CA PRO A 200 0.63 1.42 -5.04
C PRO A 200 1.27 0.07 -5.38
N SER A 201 2.48 0.10 -5.96
CA SER A 201 3.21 -1.12 -6.32
C SER A 201 3.54 -2.01 -5.10
N GLU A 202 3.85 -1.42 -3.94
CA GLU A 202 4.13 -2.19 -2.72
C GLU A 202 2.87 -2.89 -2.18
N ALA A 203 1.70 -2.25 -2.31
CA ALA A 203 0.43 -2.85 -1.93
C ALA A 203 0.05 -4.00 -2.87
N GLU A 204 0.31 -3.86 -4.18
CA GLU A 204 0.07 -4.91 -5.17
C GLU A 204 1.04 -6.09 -5.03
N GLU A 205 2.33 -5.84 -4.78
CA GLU A 205 3.31 -6.87 -4.43
C GLU A 205 2.86 -7.65 -3.19
N LEU A 206 2.36 -6.94 -2.18
CA LEU A 206 1.81 -7.56 -0.98
C LEU A 206 0.55 -8.37 -1.29
N PHE A 207 -0.34 -7.91 -2.18
CA PHE A 207 -1.50 -8.70 -2.61
C PHE A 207 -1.05 -10.01 -3.27
N ILE A 208 -0.10 -9.96 -4.21
CA ILE A 208 0.46 -11.15 -4.87
C ILE A 208 1.08 -12.10 -3.84
N PHE A 209 1.78 -11.54 -2.85
CA PHE A 209 2.32 -12.30 -1.72
C PHE A 209 1.21 -13.03 -0.95
N ILE A 210 0.18 -12.32 -0.52
CA ILE A 210 -0.95 -12.88 0.25
C ILE A 210 -1.70 -13.93 -0.55
N LYS A 211 -1.97 -13.68 -1.83
CA LYS A 211 -2.57 -14.67 -2.74
C LYS A 211 -1.77 -15.97 -2.75
N LYS A 212 -0.46 -15.90 -2.98
CA LYS A 212 0.39 -17.10 -3.01
C LYS A 212 0.37 -17.82 -1.66
N LEU A 213 0.43 -17.07 -0.56
CA LEU A 213 0.38 -17.62 0.79
C LEU A 213 -0.93 -18.38 1.06
N ILE A 214 -2.07 -17.82 0.66
CA ILE A 214 -3.39 -18.47 0.78
C ILE A 214 -3.41 -19.78 0.01
N LEU A 215 -2.99 -19.76 -1.26
CA LEU A 215 -3.01 -20.94 -2.13
C LEU A 215 -2.08 -22.05 -1.63
N ASP A 216 -0.86 -21.70 -1.19
CA ASP A 216 0.10 -22.68 -0.70
C ASP A 216 -0.38 -23.34 0.61
N ILE A 217 -0.97 -22.57 1.53
CA ILE A 217 -1.49 -23.10 2.80
C ILE A 217 -2.76 -23.92 2.59
N ASP A 218 -3.68 -23.46 1.75
CA ASP A 218 -4.90 -24.20 1.43
C ASP A 218 -4.58 -25.55 0.75
N LYS A 219 -3.63 -25.56 -0.19
CA LYS A 219 -3.14 -26.81 -0.76
C LYS A 219 -2.61 -27.75 0.32
N LYS A 220 -1.82 -27.23 1.26
CA LYS A 220 -1.24 -28.04 2.33
C LYS A 220 -2.29 -28.59 3.31
N LEU A 221 -3.38 -27.86 3.52
CA LEU A 221 -4.50 -28.32 4.34
C LEU A 221 -5.27 -29.47 3.67
N ASN A 222 -5.42 -29.41 2.34
CA ASN A 222 -6.13 -30.43 1.57
C ASN A 222 -5.28 -31.69 1.24
N ASP A 223 -3.94 -31.59 1.32
CA ASP A 223 -3.01 -32.71 1.07
C ASP A 223 -2.78 -33.61 2.32
N LYS A 224 -3.38 -33.31 3.49
CA LYS A 224 -3.28 -34.11 4.73
C LYS A 224 -4.54 -34.92 4.99
#